data_AF-A0A1M6XFX9-F1
#
_entry.id   AF-A0A1M6XFX9-F1
#
_cell.length_a   1.000
_cell.length_b   1.000
_cell.length_c   1.000
_cell.angle_alpha   90.00
_cell.angle_beta   90.00
_cell.angle_gamma   90.00
#
_symmetry.space_group_name_H-M   'P 1'
#
loop_
_entity.id
_entity.type
_entity.pdbx_description
1 polymer ?
#
loop_
_entity_poly.entity_id
_entity_poly.type
_entity_poly.pdbx_seq_one_letter_code
_entity_poly.pdbx_strand_id
1 'polypeptide(L)'
;MPRYSEETKETVIRAYRQGVSIRSLSKTYGISRYAIQSWCGLRKEVELRHAAPLPKGRPKTKPETQEQIIKRLTMKNELLRNFLSAVGRK
;
A
#
# COMPACT_ATOMS: atom_id res chain seq x y z
N MET A 1 0.49 25.33 -2.36
CA MET A 1 -0.48 24.58 -1.54
C MET A 1 -0.89 25.47 -0.39
N PRO A 2 -2.19 25.80 -0.21
CA PRO A 2 -2.64 26.55 0.95
C PRO A 2 -2.24 25.78 2.21
N ARG A 3 -1.46 26.43 3.08
CA ARG A 3 -1.01 25.83 4.33
C ARG A 3 -2.07 26.16 5.38
N TYR A 4 -2.95 25.20 5.65
CA TYR A 4 -3.93 25.29 6.74
C TYR A 4 -3.20 25.43 8.09
N SER A 5 -3.72 26.27 8.99
CA SER A 5 -3.15 26.44 10.33
C SER A 5 -3.36 25.18 11.16
N GLU A 6 -2.49 24.92 12.14
CA GLU A 6 -2.64 23.75 13.02
C GLU A 6 -3.97 23.77 13.80
N GLU A 7 -4.43 24.96 14.21
CA GLU A 7 -5.73 25.15 14.87
C GLU A 7 -6.89 24.65 14.00
N THR A 8 -6.87 24.95 12.69
CA THR A 8 -7.90 24.45 11.76
C THR A 8 -7.84 22.93 11.58
N LYS A 9 -6.66 22.32 11.68
CA LYS A 9 -6.55 20.85 11.62
C LYS A 9 -7.09 20.20 12.87
N GLU A 10 -6.72 20.72 14.05
CA GLU A 10 -7.16 20.18 15.33
C GLU A 10 -8.68 20.25 15.51
N THR A 11 -9.30 21.36 15.12
CA THR A 11 -10.75 21.52 15.16
C THR A 11 -11.46 20.50 14.28
N VAL A 12 -10.97 20.28 13.06
CA VAL A 12 -11.50 19.27 12.13
C VAL A 12 -11.31 17.85 12.67
N ILE A 13 -10.14 17.52 13.23
CA ILE A 13 -9.87 16.22 13.85
C ILE A 13 -10.80 15.97 15.04
N ARG A 14 -11.02 16.98 15.89
CA ARG A 14 -11.91 16.90 17.05
C ARG A 14 -13.35 16.65 16.62
N ALA A 15 -13.85 17.39 15.63
CA ALA A 15 -15.19 17.20 15.09
C ALA A 15 -15.37 15.81 14.45
N TYR A 16 -14.36 15.32 13.74
CA TYR A 16 -14.38 13.96 13.22
C TYR A 16 -14.45 12.90 14.34
N ARG A 17 -13.65 13.06 15.41
CA ARG A 17 -13.69 12.18 16.60
C ARG A 17 -15.05 12.19 17.31
N GLN A 18 -15.81 13.28 17.21
CA GLN A 18 -17.18 13.40 17.71
C GLN A 18 -18.22 12.74 16.79
N GLY A 19 -17.82 12.14 15.66
CA GLY A 19 -18.69 11.42 14.75
C GLY A 19 -19.21 12.25 13.57
N VAL A 20 -18.74 13.50 13.39
CA VAL A 20 -19.13 14.31 12.25
C VAL A 20 -18.56 13.71 10.96
N SER A 21 -19.41 13.57 9.94
CA SER A 21 -18.99 12.97 8.67
C SER A 21 -17.93 13.82 7.94
N ILE A 22 -17.02 13.18 7.22
CA ILE A 22 -16.02 13.87 6.40
C ILE A 22 -16.67 14.74 5.32
N ARG A 23 -17.83 14.32 4.80
CA ARG A 23 -18.59 15.06 3.79
C ARG A 23 -19.11 16.38 4.35
N SER A 24 -19.65 16.38 5.56
CA SER A 24 -20.11 17.61 6.22
C SER A 24 -18.93 18.52 6.55
N LEU A 25 -17.84 17.98 7.10
CA LEU A 25 -16.62 18.75 7.38
C LEU A 25 -16.05 19.42 6.11
N SER A 26 -16.04 18.70 4.99
CA SER A 26 -15.58 19.25 3.70
C SER A 26 -16.44 20.42 3.23
N LYS A 27 -17.77 20.33 3.42
CA LYS A 27 -18.70 21.41 3.08
C LYS A 27 -18.59 22.61 4.01
N THR A 28 -18.49 22.38 5.33
CA THR A 28 -18.48 23.45 6.33
C THR A 28 -17.19 24.26 6.31
N TYR A 29 -16.04 23.59 6.17
CA TYR A 29 -14.74 24.24 6.21
C TYR A 29 -14.17 24.57 4.81
N GLY A 30 -14.82 24.13 3.73
CA GLY A 30 -14.29 24.30 2.36
C GLY A 30 -13.00 23.51 2.09
N ILE A 31 -12.72 22.50 2.92
CA ILE A 31 -11.48 21.72 2.86
C ILE A 31 -11.73 20.48 2.01
N SER A 32 -10.75 20.11 1.19
CA SER A 32 -10.85 18.89 0.40
C SER A 32 -11.02 17.66 1.30
N ARG A 33 -11.88 16.72 0.88
CA ARG A 33 -12.05 15.44 1.59
C ARG A 33 -10.71 14.69 1.74
N TYR A 34 -9.81 14.85 0.77
CA TYR A 34 -8.47 14.28 0.81
C TYR A 34 -7.68 14.78 2.03
N ALA A 35 -7.64 16.10 2.26
CA ALA A 35 -6.91 16.68 3.38
C ALA A 35 -7.50 16.25 4.73
N ILE A 36 -8.83 16.24 4.85
CA ILE A 36 -9.52 15.79 6.08
C ILE A 36 -9.20 14.31 6.37
N GLN A 37 -9.25 13.44 5.36
CA GLN A 37 -8.88 12.02 5.49
C GLN A 37 -7.41 11.85 5.92
N SER A 38 -6.53 12.67 5.37
CA SER A 38 -5.10 12.69 5.70
C SER A 38 -4.86 13.04 7.18
N TRP A 39 -5.58 14.04 7.72
CA TRP A 39 -5.44 14.47 9.11
C TRP A 39 -6.07 13.50 10.11
N CYS A 40 -7.13 12.79 9.70
CA CYS A 40 -7.85 11.86 10.57
C CYS A 40 -7.24 10.44 10.60
N GLY A 41 -6.06 10.21 10.01
CA GLY A 41 -5.42 8.88 10.00
C GLY A 41 -6.13 7.83 9.13
N LEU A 42 -7.05 8.24 8.25
CA LEU A 42 -7.83 7.32 7.42
C LEU A 42 -7.03 6.77 6.23
N ARG A 43 -5.81 7.26 6.02
CA ARG A 43 -4.94 6.89 4.90
C ARG A 43 -3.60 6.36 5.41
N LYS A 44 -3.49 5.04 5.48
CA LYS A 44 -2.24 4.33 5.82
C LYS A 44 -1.06 4.77 4.96
N GLU A 45 -1.28 5.09 3.68
CA GLU A 45 -0.21 5.58 2.80
C GLU A 45 0.40 6.90 3.29
N VAL A 46 -0.41 7.79 3.86
CA VAL A 46 0.06 9.06 4.42
C VAL A 46 0.91 8.78 5.66
N GLU A 47 0.45 7.89 6.54
CA GLU A 47 1.21 7.46 7.72
C GLU A 47 2.55 6.84 7.34
N LEU A 48 2.58 5.96 6.33
CA LEU A 48 3.81 5.36 5.81
C LEU A 48 4.81 6.42 5.32
N ARG A 49 4.32 7.46 4.63
CA ARG A 49 5.16 8.58 4.15
C ARG A 49 5.68 9.47 5.27
N HIS A 50 4.93 9.61 6.37
CA HIS A 50 5.39 10.33 7.56
C HIS A 50 6.45 9.54 8.34
N ALA A 51 6.29 8.22 8.42
CA ALA A 51 7.23 7.34 9.13
C ALA A 51 8.58 7.25 8.42
N ALA A 52 8.59 7.13 7.09
CA ALA A 52 9.81 7.15 6.30
C ALA A 52 9.56 7.69 4.88
N PRO A 53 10.46 8.52 4.32
CA PRO A 53 10.39 8.89 2.91
C PRO A 53 10.41 7.63 2.03
N LEU A 54 9.49 7.56 1.06
CA LEU A 54 9.47 6.46 0.10
C LEU A 54 10.74 6.51 -0.76
N PRO A 55 11.33 5.35 -1.11
CA PRO A 55 12.51 5.30 -1.96
C PRO A 55 12.20 5.95 -3.31
N LYS A 56 13.11 6.80 -3.79
CA LYS A 56 12.97 7.50 -5.06
C LYS A 56 13.13 6.50 -6.21
N GLY A 57 12.23 6.58 -7.20
CA GLY A 57 12.30 5.81 -8.44
C GLY A 57 11.30 4.66 -8.53
N ARG A 58 11.36 3.92 -9.63
CA ARG A 58 10.48 2.77 -9.88
C ARG A 58 10.85 1.64 -8.92
N PRO A 59 9.87 0.97 -8.29
CA PRO A 59 10.13 -0.27 -7.55
C PRO A 59 10.86 -1.26 -8.45
N LYS A 60 12.02 -1.76 -8.01
CA LYS A 60 12.74 -2.82 -8.73
C LYS A 60 12.01 -4.13 -8.52
N THR A 61 11.94 -4.95 -9.58
CA THR A 61 11.54 -6.35 -9.46
C THR A 61 12.49 -7.04 -8.48
N LYS A 62 11.95 -7.58 -7.39
CA LYS A 62 12.76 -8.35 -6.43
C LYS A 62 13.21 -9.64 -7.11
N PRO A 63 14.48 -10.08 -6.94
CA PRO A 63 14.90 -11.37 -7.43
C PRO A 63 14.05 -12.48 -6.78
N GLU A 64 13.85 -13.59 -7.50
CA GLU A 64 13.21 -14.78 -6.92
C GLU A 64 14.03 -15.23 -5.70
N THR A 65 13.34 -15.59 -4.62
CA THR A 65 13.99 -16.17 -3.43
C THR A 65 14.54 -17.55 -3.76
N GLN A 66 15.54 -18.00 -3.01
CA GLN A 66 16.13 -19.34 -3.19
C GLN A 66 15.06 -20.44 -3.10
N GLU A 67 14.08 -20.30 -2.19
CA GLU A 67 12.95 -21.22 -2.06
C GLU A 67 12.06 -21.25 -3.31
N GLN A 68 11.77 -20.08 -3.88
CA GLN A 68 11.00 -19.99 -5.13
C GLN A 68 11.75 -20.62 -6.30
N ILE A 69 13.07 -20.42 -6.37
CA ILE A 69 13.92 -21.03 -7.40
C ILE A 69 13.93 -22.56 -7.25
N ILE A 70 14.15 -23.07 -6.03
CA ILE A 70 14.14 -24.51 -5.75
C ILE A 70 12.78 -25.09 -6.12
N LYS A 71 11.68 -24.49 -5.66
CA LYS A 71 10.32 -24.94 -5.98
C LYS A 71 10.05 -24.99 -7.49
N ARG A 72 10.50 -23.95 -8.22
CA ARG A 72 10.36 -23.88 -9.67
C ARG A 72 11.18 -24.98 -10.36
N LEU A 73 12.41 -25.22 -9.90
CA LEU A 73 13.30 -26.25 -10.47
C LEU A 73 12.80 -27.66 -10.15
N THR A 74 12.31 -27.92 -8.94
CA THR A 74 11.74 -29.22 -8.57
C THR A 74 10.54 -29.55 -9.43
N MET A 75 9.60 -28.60 -9.62
CA MET A 75 8.45 -28.79 -10.50
C MET A 75 8.86 -29.04 -11.96
N LYS A 76 9.87 -28.30 -12.48
CA LYS A 76 10.38 -28.52 -13.84
C LYS A 76 11.01 -29.90 -13.99
N ASN A 77 11.83 -30.32 -13.02
CA ASN A 77 12.49 -31.62 -13.05
C ASN A 77 11.49 -32.78 -12.96
N GLU A 78 10.44 -32.64 -12.14
CA GLU A 78 9.37 -33.61 -12.04
C GLU A 78 8.62 -33.76 -13.37
N LEU A 79 8.23 -32.64 -13.99
CA LEU A 79 7.62 -32.65 -15.33
C LEU A 79 8.51 -33.32 -16.38
N LEU A 80 9.82 -33.04 -16.37
CA LEU A 80 10.77 -33.65 -17.30
C LEU A 80 10.92 -35.15 -17.06
N ARG A 81 11.02 -35.59 -15.80
CA ARG A 81 11.08 -37.02 -15.45
C ARG A 81 9.83 -37.76 -15.88
N ASN A 82 8.66 -37.18 -15.65
CA ASN A 82 7.38 -37.74 -16.08
C ASN A 82 7.33 -37.88 -17.60
N PHE A 83 7.79 -36.86 -18.34
CA PHE A 83 7.86 -36.91 -19.79
C PHE A 83 8.80 -38.00 -20.30
N LEU A 84 10.02 -38.11 -19.76
CA LEU A 84 10.98 -39.14 -20.15
C LEU A 84 10.46 -40.55 -19.86
N SER A 85 9.82 -40.75 -18.69
CA SER A 85 9.18 -42.02 -18.34
C SER A 85 8.04 -42.37 -19.29
N ALA A 86 7.24 -41.39 -19.72
CA ALA A 86 6.13 -41.62 -20.65
C ALA A 86 6.62 -41.98 -22.07
N VAL A 87 7.76 -41.44 -22.49
CA VAL A 87 8.37 -41.71 -23.81
C VAL A 87 9.21 -43.00 -23.81
N GLY A 88 9.34 -43.69 -22.68
CA GLY A 88 10.02 -44.99 -22.58
C GLY A 88 11.55 -44.92 -22.69
N ARG A 89 12.14 -43.71 -22.62
CA ARG A 89 13.60 -43.54 -22.53
C ARG A 89 14.03 -43.69 -21.08
N LYS A 90 14.42 -44.91 -20.71
CA LYS A 90 15.18 -45.18 -19.47
C LYS A 90 16.67 -45.11 -19.74
#